data_AF-A0A6F8Z0J2-F1
#
_entry.id   AF-A0A6F8Z0J2-F1
#
_cell.length_a   1.000
_cell.length_b   1.000
_cell.length_c   1.000
_cell.angle_alpha   90.00
_cell.angle_beta   90.00
_cell.angle_gamma   90.00
#
_symmetry.space_group_name_H-M   'P 1'
#
loop_
_entity.id
_entity.type
_entity.pdbx_description
1 polymer ?
#
loop_
_entity_poly.entity_id
_entity_poly.type
_entity_poly.pdbx_seq_one_letter_code
_entity_poly.pdbx_strand_id
1 'polypeptide(L)'
;MAAVRQAAATDWRAAGERIDALLTASSAGGVLARERAEELVRTVADLYGAGLQRLLELAHERGALTGEVLDALAADDLVASLLLVHGLHPHSVRARVERALDQVRPYLGSHGGDVELTDVADGGTVRLRLLSGHDGCPSSPVTLKLAVEGAIEAAAPEVTRIEVDDAGPAPGTLIPVSALFARLGTAAGAGGTVAT
;
A
#
# COMPACT_ATOMS: atom_id res chain seq x y z
N MET A 1 25.60 14.76 13.79
CA MET A 1 24.20 14.89 13.33
C MET A 1 23.51 13.54 13.11
N ALA A 2 24.12 12.55 12.44
CA ALA A 2 23.52 11.22 12.27
C ALA A 2 23.16 10.50 13.58
N ALA A 3 24.05 10.53 14.59
CA ALA A 3 23.80 9.91 15.90
C ALA A 3 22.67 10.59 16.71
N VAL A 4 22.44 11.90 16.52
CA VAL A 4 21.34 12.63 17.17
C VAL A 4 20.00 12.31 16.50
N ARG A 5 19.98 12.20 15.16
CA ARG A 5 18.82 11.67 14.42
C ARG A 5 18.46 10.26 14.87
N GLN A 6 19.44 9.40 15.11
CA GLN A 6 19.22 8.01 15.50
C GLN A 6 18.81 7.83 16.96
N ALA A 7 19.34 8.64 17.89
CA ALA A 7 18.92 8.66 19.29
C ALA A 7 17.47 9.16 19.44
N ALA A 8 17.11 10.26 18.78
CA ALA A 8 15.73 10.75 18.75
C ALA A 8 14.77 9.75 18.09
N ALA A 9 15.22 9.04 17.05
CA ALA A 9 14.48 7.94 16.40
C ALA A 9 14.26 6.71 17.31
N THR A 10 15.05 6.55 18.38
CA THR A 10 14.93 5.46 19.36
C THR A 10 13.99 5.86 20.50
N ASP A 11 14.01 7.14 20.91
CA ASP A 11 13.19 7.66 22.02
C ASP A 11 11.69 7.73 21.69
N TRP A 12 11.29 8.00 20.44
CA TRP A 12 9.86 8.15 20.12
C TRP A 12 9.09 6.83 20.06
N ARG A 13 9.73 5.74 19.60
CA ARG A 13 9.09 4.41 19.60
C ARG A 13 8.84 3.94 21.03
N ALA A 14 9.82 4.12 21.90
CA ALA A 14 9.68 3.87 23.32
C ALA A 14 8.60 4.77 23.97
N ALA A 15 8.47 6.03 23.52
CA ALA A 15 7.39 6.91 23.97
C ALA A 15 6.00 6.39 23.56
N GLY A 16 5.85 5.89 22.33
CA GLY A 16 4.61 5.25 21.87
C GLY A 16 4.22 4.02 22.70
N GLU A 17 5.17 3.11 22.91
CA GLU A 17 4.97 1.94 23.80
C GLU A 17 4.61 2.35 25.23
N ARG A 18 5.23 3.43 25.73
CA ARG A 18 4.93 3.95 27.06
C ARG A 18 3.53 4.53 27.16
N ILE A 19 3.07 5.25 26.12
CA ILE A 19 1.70 5.76 26.05
C ILE A 19 0.70 4.60 26.06
N ASP A 20 0.92 3.58 25.24
CA ASP A 20 0.04 2.40 25.18
C ASP A 20 0.00 1.64 26.52
N ALA A 21 1.16 1.46 27.15
CA ALA A 21 1.24 0.85 28.48
C ALA A 21 0.47 1.65 29.54
N LEU A 22 0.50 2.98 29.49
CA LEU A 22 -0.25 3.85 30.40
C LEU A 22 -1.75 3.82 30.14
N LEU A 23 -2.17 3.79 28.88
CA LEU A 23 -3.58 3.62 28.49
C LEU A 23 -4.11 2.26 28.97
N THR A 24 -3.33 1.20 28.77
CA THR A 24 -3.64 -0.14 29.27
C THR A 24 -3.71 -0.17 30.79
N ALA A 25 -2.74 0.42 31.50
CA ALA A 25 -2.75 0.50 32.95
C ALA A 25 -3.96 1.30 33.49
N SER A 26 -4.42 2.31 32.76
CA SER A 26 -5.60 3.12 33.13
C SER A 26 -6.88 2.28 33.19
N SER A 27 -6.93 1.13 32.50
CA SER A 27 -8.07 0.19 32.59
C SER A 27 -8.26 -0.41 33.99
N ALA A 28 -7.23 -0.42 34.84
CA ALA A 28 -7.36 -0.82 36.24
C ALA A 28 -8.31 0.09 37.04
N GLY A 29 -8.51 1.33 36.58
CA GLY A 29 -9.50 2.28 37.12
C GLY A 29 -10.91 2.11 36.55
N GLY A 30 -11.15 1.10 35.70
CA GLY A 30 -12.42 0.84 35.01
C GLY A 30 -12.53 1.50 33.64
N VAL A 31 -13.63 1.20 32.93
CA VAL A 31 -13.88 1.64 31.54
C VAL A 31 -13.85 3.16 31.41
N LEU A 32 -14.51 3.89 32.32
CA LEU A 32 -14.54 5.35 32.32
C LEU A 32 -13.14 5.98 32.50
N ALA A 33 -12.25 5.36 33.28
CA ALA A 33 -10.90 5.86 33.46
C ALA A 33 -10.07 5.70 32.17
N ARG A 34 -10.24 4.57 31.48
CA ARG A 34 -9.63 4.32 30.17
C ARG A 34 -10.15 5.29 29.12
N GLU A 35 -11.46 5.47 29.01
CA GLU A 35 -12.07 6.40 28.04
C GLU A 35 -11.55 7.84 28.22
N ARG A 36 -11.45 8.31 29.47
CA ARG A 36 -10.88 9.64 29.77
C ARG A 36 -9.39 9.75 29.42
N ALA A 37 -8.62 8.69 29.63
CA ALA A 37 -7.21 8.68 29.27
C ALA A 37 -7.04 8.73 27.73
N GLU A 38 -7.85 7.98 27.00
CA GLU A 38 -7.89 8.01 25.53
C GLU A 38 -8.35 9.38 25.01
N GLU A 39 -9.38 9.98 25.63
CA GLU A 39 -9.85 11.33 25.31
C GLU A 39 -8.77 12.40 25.55
N LEU A 40 -8.02 12.30 26.65
CA LEU A 40 -6.90 13.17 26.94
C LEU A 40 -5.82 13.08 25.85
N VAL A 41 -5.39 11.86 25.50
CA VAL A 41 -4.38 11.65 24.47
C VAL A 41 -4.85 12.19 23.12
N ARG A 42 -6.11 11.92 22.74
CA ARG A 42 -6.71 12.46 21.51
C ARG A 42 -6.71 13.98 21.50
N THR A 43 -7.16 14.62 22.59
CA THR A 43 -7.21 16.07 22.71
C THR A 43 -5.82 16.71 22.58
N VAL A 44 -4.81 16.10 23.20
CA VAL A 44 -3.43 16.57 23.11
C VAL A 44 -2.87 16.40 21.69
N ALA A 45 -3.14 15.26 21.05
CA ALA A 45 -2.74 15.01 19.67
C ALA A 45 -3.41 16.00 18.71
N ASP A 46 -4.71 16.26 18.87
CA ASP A 46 -5.47 17.22 18.05
C ASP A 46 -4.92 18.65 18.21
N LEU A 47 -4.62 19.05 19.44
CA LEU A 47 -4.03 20.36 19.73
C LEU A 47 -2.68 20.55 19.02
N TYR A 48 -1.77 19.57 19.13
CA TYR A 48 -0.47 19.65 18.48
C TYR A 48 -0.57 19.51 16.96
N GLY A 49 -1.51 18.71 16.46
CA GLY A 49 -1.81 18.57 15.04
C GLY A 49 -2.25 19.91 14.42
N ALA A 50 -3.16 20.63 15.07
CA ALA A 50 -3.58 21.96 14.65
C ALA A 50 -2.41 22.96 14.64
N GLY A 51 -1.53 22.90 15.65
CA GLY A 51 -0.30 23.70 15.68
C GLY A 51 0.67 23.38 14.55
N LEU A 52 0.89 22.09 14.28
CA LEU A 52 1.75 21.61 13.19
C LEU A 52 1.22 22.03 11.82
N GLN A 53 -0.08 21.85 11.59
CA GLN A 53 -0.74 22.32 10.36
C GLN A 53 -0.51 23.82 10.18
N ARG A 54 -0.74 24.62 11.22
CA ARG A 54 -0.56 26.07 11.12
C ARG A 54 0.88 26.46 10.85
N LEU A 55 1.85 25.76 11.43
CA LEU A 55 3.28 25.96 11.15
C LEU A 55 3.61 25.68 9.69
N LEU A 56 3.11 24.58 9.14
CA LEU A 56 3.32 24.21 7.73
C LEU A 56 2.66 25.21 6.78
N GLU A 57 1.42 25.64 7.06
CA GLU A 57 0.74 26.69 6.29
C GLU A 57 1.56 27.98 6.26
N LEU A 58 2.03 28.46 7.42
CA LEU A 58 2.86 29.67 7.50
C LEU A 58 4.19 29.51 6.74
N ALA A 59 4.78 28.32 6.76
CA ALA A 59 5.99 28.03 5.99
C ALA A 59 5.70 28.00 4.48
N HIS A 60 4.56 27.45 4.07
CA HIS A 60 4.11 27.44 2.68
C HIS A 60 3.84 28.86 2.16
N GLU A 61 3.07 29.67 2.91
CA GLU A 61 2.75 31.07 2.60
C GLU A 61 4.01 31.93 2.39
N ARG A 62 5.11 31.58 3.08
CA ARG A 62 6.41 32.26 2.97
C ARG A 62 7.31 31.68 1.88
N GLY A 63 6.87 30.66 1.15
CA GLY A 63 7.65 29.97 0.12
C GLY A 63 8.81 29.11 0.66
N ALA A 64 8.80 28.77 1.96
CA ALA A 64 9.83 27.98 2.60
C ALA A 64 9.64 26.46 2.42
N LEU A 65 8.42 26.00 2.11
CA LEU A 65 8.12 24.61 1.79
C LEU A 65 8.33 24.33 0.29
N THR A 66 9.59 24.24 -0.11
CA THR A 66 9.98 23.79 -1.46
C THR A 66 9.82 22.26 -1.59
N GLY A 67 9.83 21.74 -2.82
CA GLY A 67 9.79 20.29 -3.05
C GLY A 67 10.91 19.53 -2.33
N GLU A 68 12.13 20.07 -2.32
CA GLU A 68 13.27 19.48 -1.60
C GLU A 68 13.03 19.39 -0.09
N VAL A 69 12.42 20.41 0.50
CA VAL A 69 12.07 20.39 1.93
C VAL A 69 10.97 19.36 2.19
N LEU A 70 9.93 19.30 1.35
CA LEU A 70 8.87 18.31 1.49
C LEU A 70 9.40 16.87 1.38
N ASP A 71 10.30 16.62 0.43
CA ASP A 71 10.97 15.33 0.28
C ASP A 71 11.84 15.00 1.51
N ALA A 72 12.54 15.99 2.07
CA ALA A 72 13.35 15.82 3.28
C ALA A 72 12.49 15.52 4.52
N LEU A 73 11.30 16.13 4.63
CA LEU A 73 10.33 15.83 5.69
C LEU A 73 9.75 14.42 5.53
N ALA A 74 9.42 14.01 4.31
CA ALA A 74 8.90 12.67 4.01
C ALA A 74 9.96 11.57 4.18
N ALA A 75 11.24 11.90 4.02
CA ALA A 75 12.35 10.94 4.18
C ALA A 75 12.81 10.74 5.64
N ASP A 76 12.30 11.52 6.59
CA ASP A 76 12.59 11.35 8.01
C ASP A 76 11.48 10.56 8.69
N ASP A 77 11.77 9.34 9.15
CA ASP A 77 10.78 8.40 9.70
C ASP A 77 9.88 9.00 10.78
N LEU A 78 10.45 9.80 11.70
CA LEU A 78 9.71 10.40 12.80
C LEU A 78 8.78 11.50 12.28
N VAL A 79 9.29 12.37 11.41
CA VAL A 79 8.50 13.46 10.84
C VAL A 79 7.41 12.92 9.92
N ALA A 80 7.73 11.96 9.05
CA ALA A 80 6.77 11.30 8.19
C ALA A 80 5.64 10.65 9.00
N SER A 81 5.97 9.93 10.08
CA SER A 81 4.97 9.33 10.99
C SER A 81 4.09 10.39 11.65
N LEU A 82 4.67 11.49 12.13
CA LEU A 82 3.90 12.59 12.74
C LEU A 82 2.95 13.25 11.73
N LEU A 83 3.42 13.49 10.51
CA LEU A 83 2.59 14.05 9.44
C LEU A 83 1.46 13.10 9.04
N LEU A 84 1.71 11.79 9.02
CA LEU A 84 0.68 10.78 8.75
C LEU A 84 -0.43 10.79 9.79
N VAL A 85 -0.08 10.77 11.08
CA VAL A 85 -1.05 10.77 12.20
C VAL A 85 -1.98 11.98 12.14
N HIS A 86 -1.50 13.11 11.63
CA HIS A 86 -2.28 14.34 11.50
C HIS A 86 -2.87 14.59 10.09
N GLY A 87 -2.69 13.66 9.15
CA GLY A 87 -3.21 13.84 7.77
C GLY A 87 -2.52 14.93 6.96
N LEU A 88 -1.28 15.30 7.33
CA LEU A 88 -0.49 16.40 6.75
C LEU A 88 0.64 15.91 5.82
N HIS A 89 0.68 14.63 5.51
CA HIS A 89 1.76 14.05 4.72
C HIS A 89 1.76 14.59 3.27
N PRO A 90 2.91 15.02 2.71
CA PRO A 90 2.98 15.73 1.42
C PRO A 90 2.63 14.85 0.21
N HIS A 91 2.89 13.55 0.30
CA HIS A 91 2.52 12.59 -0.74
C HIS A 91 1.19 11.91 -0.42
N SER A 92 0.39 11.68 -1.47
CA SER A 92 -0.86 10.92 -1.39
C SER A 92 -0.59 9.45 -1.03
N VAL A 93 -1.64 8.76 -0.54
CA VAL A 93 -1.60 7.30 -0.27
C VAL A 93 -1.07 6.55 -1.49
N ARG A 94 -1.65 6.81 -2.67
CA ARG A 94 -1.21 6.21 -3.94
C ARG A 94 0.28 6.41 -4.19
N ALA A 95 0.78 7.65 -4.09
CA ALA A 95 2.19 7.93 -4.34
C ALA A 95 3.12 7.24 -3.33
N ARG A 96 2.70 7.12 -2.06
CA ARG A 96 3.45 6.37 -1.04
C ARG A 96 3.47 4.87 -1.35
N VAL A 97 2.33 4.30 -1.73
CA VAL A 97 2.21 2.89 -2.12
C VAL A 97 3.08 2.61 -3.36
N GLU A 98 2.99 3.43 -4.40
CA GLU A 98 3.82 3.28 -5.61
C GLU A 98 5.32 3.30 -5.27
N ARG A 99 5.75 4.22 -4.41
CA ARG A 99 7.14 4.29 -3.95
C ARG A 99 7.55 3.05 -3.16
N ALA A 100 6.67 2.50 -2.33
CA ALA A 100 6.92 1.27 -1.60
C ALA A 100 7.05 0.06 -2.54
N LEU A 101 6.18 -0.01 -3.55
CA LEU A 101 6.26 -1.03 -4.59
C LEU A 101 7.57 -0.95 -5.38
N ASP A 102 8.01 0.26 -5.74
CA ASP A 102 9.28 0.48 -6.43
C ASP A 102 10.50 -0.01 -5.62
N GLN A 103 10.44 0.05 -4.29
CA GLN A 103 11.49 -0.48 -3.41
C GLN A 103 11.53 -2.01 -3.38
N VAL A 104 10.38 -2.69 -3.49
CA VAL A 104 10.31 -4.15 -3.47
C VAL A 104 10.48 -4.77 -4.86
N ARG A 105 10.24 -4.03 -5.94
CA ARG A 105 10.40 -4.49 -7.33
C ARG A 105 11.73 -5.19 -7.65
N PRO A 106 12.92 -4.68 -7.24
CA PRO A 106 14.18 -5.38 -7.47
C PRO A 106 14.22 -6.77 -6.83
N TYR A 107 13.64 -6.91 -5.63
CA TYR A 107 13.53 -8.19 -4.93
C TYR A 107 12.55 -9.13 -5.65
N LEU A 108 11.37 -8.64 -6.05
CA LEU A 108 10.41 -9.42 -6.84
C LEU A 108 11.00 -9.89 -8.17
N GLY A 109 11.69 -9.00 -8.89
CA GLY A 109 12.32 -9.30 -10.18
C GLY A 109 13.38 -10.39 -10.08
N SER A 110 14.18 -10.41 -9.00
CA SER A 110 15.13 -11.50 -8.74
C SER A 110 14.47 -12.88 -8.54
N HIS A 111 13.18 -12.89 -8.18
CA HIS A 111 12.35 -14.09 -8.02
C HIS A 111 11.40 -14.30 -9.21
N GLY A 112 11.62 -13.59 -10.32
CA GLY A 112 10.83 -13.72 -11.54
C GLY A 112 9.41 -13.17 -11.42
N GLY A 113 9.16 -12.23 -10.51
CA GLY A 113 7.86 -11.57 -10.37
C GLY A 113 7.95 -10.05 -10.52
N ASP A 114 6.81 -9.41 -10.69
CA ASP A 114 6.64 -7.96 -10.60
C ASP A 114 5.26 -7.66 -9.99
N VAL A 115 5.03 -6.39 -9.62
CA VAL A 115 3.80 -5.93 -9.00
C VAL A 115 3.38 -4.59 -9.61
N GLU A 116 2.08 -4.47 -9.85
CA GLU A 116 1.45 -3.25 -10.35
C GLU A 116 0.36 -2.80 -9.39
N LEU A 117 0.32 -1.50 -9.09
CA LEU A 117 -0.79 -0.88 -8.36
C LEU A 117 -1.93 -0.61 -9.33
N THR A 118 -3.04 -1.34 -9.17
CA THR A 118 -4.23 -1.15 -10.00
C THR A 118 -5.11 -0.03 -9.46
N ASP A 119 -5.37 -0.03 -8.15
CA ASP A 119 -6.32 0.90 -7.54
C ASP A 119 -6.01 1.18 -6.06
N VAL A 120 -6.45 2.35 -5.60
CA VAL A 120 -6.50 2.72 -4.18
C VAL A 120 -7.91 3.23 -3.93
N ALA A 121 -8.76 2.37 -3.40
CA ALA A 121 -10.17 2.65 -3.20
C ALA A 121 -10.41 3.49 -1.94
N ASP A 122 -11.52 4.23 -1.96
CA ASP A 122 -12.04 4.96 -0.79
C ASP A 122 -12.29 3.99 0.36
N GLY A 123 -11.71 4.28 1.53
CA GLY A 123 -11.73 3.37 2.70
C GLY A 123 -10.44 2.58 2.94
N GLY A 124 -9.37 2.86 2.18
CA GLY A 124 -8.03 2.33 2.45
C GLY A 124 -7.81 0.91 1.93
N THR A 125 -8.52 0.51 0.87
CA THR A 125 -8.26 -0.76 0.18
C THR A 125 -7.31 -0.54 -0.99
N VAL A 126 -6.15 -1.20 -0.97
CA VAL A 126 -5.16 -1.17 -2.05
C VAL A 126 -5.32 -2.43 -2.90
N ARG A 127 -5.46 -2.25 -4.22
CA ARG A 127 -5.58 -3.36 -5.18
C ARG A 127 -4.33 -3.48 -6.02
N LEU A 128 -3.72 -4.66 -6.00
CA LEU A 128 -2.49 -4.97 -6.69
C LEU A 128 -2.71 -6.06 -7.71
N ARG A 129 -1.90 -6.06 -8.77
CA ARG A 129 -1.76 -7.19 -9.67
C ARG A 129 -0.34 -7.73 -9.56
N LEU A 130 -0.21 -9.01 -9.26
CA LEU A 130 1.07 -9.70 -9.35
C LEU A 130 1.29 -10.16 -10.79
N LEU A 131 2.46 -9.83 -11.33
CA LEU A 131 2.93 -10.29 -12.63
C LEU A 131 3.90 -11.43 -12.36
N SER A 132 3.56 -12.65 -12.78
CA SER A 132 4.48 -13.79 -12.70
C SER A 132 5.23 -13.96 -14.02
N GLY A 133 6.55 -14.13 -13.93
CA GLY A 133 7.39 -14.56 -15.04
C GLY A 133 6.98 -15.94 -15.51
N HIS A 134 7.05 -16.17 -16.82
CA HIS A 134 6.55 -17.36 -17.52
C HIS A 134 7.32 -18.66 -17.27
N ASP A 135 8.04 -18.80 -16.16
CA ASP A 135 8.84 -20.00 -15.88
C ASP A 135 8.56 -20.52 -14.46
N GLY A 136 7.91 -21.67 -14.40
CA GLY A 136 7.40 -22.36 -13.22
C GLY A 136 8.43 -22.68 -12.14
N CYS A 137 8.89 -21.66 -11.42
CA CYS A 137 9.64 -21.79 -10.18
C CYS A 137 8.70 -21.58 -8.98
N PRO A 138 8.50 -22.57 -8.11
CA PRO A 138 7.63 -22.45 -6.95
C PRO A 138 8.38 -21.78 -5.80
N SER A 139 8.85 -20.54 -5.98
CA SER A 139 9.12 -19.69 -4.82
C SER A 139 7.78 -19.39 -4.15
N SER A 140 7.69 -19.57 -2.82
CA SER A 140 6.42 -19.47 -2.10
C SER A 140 5.75 -18.12 -2.39
N PRO A 141 4.59 -18.08 -3.08
CA PRO A 141 3.87 -16.82 -3.38
C PRO A 141 3.52 -16.06 -2.10
N VAL A 142 3.47 -16.77 -0.97
CA VAL A 142 3.27 -16.20 0.37
C VAL A 142 4.40 -15.26 0.77
N THR A 143 5.67 -15.59 0.52
CA THR A 143 6.80 -14.75 0.96
C THR A 143 6.87 -13.44 0.18
N LEU A 144 6.62 -13.49 -1.13
CA LEU A 144 6.59 -12.30 -1.98
C LEU A 144 5.41 -11.40 -1.61
N LYS A 145 4.24 -12.01 -1.36
CA LYS A 145 3.05 -11.30 -0.89
C LYS A 145 3.31 -10.60 0.46
N LEU A 146 3.89 -11.30 1.43
CA LEU A 146 4.23 -10.70 2.74
C LEU A 146 5.24 -9.55 2.62
N ALA A 147 6.20 -9.64 1.71
CA ALA A 147 7.16 -8.56 1.46
C ALA A 147 6.48 -7.31 0.90
N VAL A 148 5.53 -7.49 -0.04
CA VAL A 148 4.73 -6.41 -0.61
C VAL A 148 3.79 -5.81 0.44
N GLU A 149 3.07 -6.65 1.19
CA GLU A 149 2.16 -6.22 2.25
C GLU A 149 2.92 -5.41 3.32
N GLY A 150 4.03 -5.92 3.83
CA GLY A 150 4.83 -5.22 4.82
C GLY A 150 5.40 -3.89 4.33
N ALA A 151 5.79 -3.80 3.04
CA ALA A 151 6.25 -2.53 2.46
C ALA A 151 5.11 -1.50 2.35
N ILE A 152 3.91 -1.95 1.99
CA ILE A 152 2.72 -1.07 1.90
C ILE A 152 2.30 -0.62 3.30
N GLU A 153 2.21 -1.52 4.27
CA GLU A 153 1.84 -1.21 5.66
C GLU A 153 2.81 -0.20 6.29
N ALA A 154 4.11 -0.32 6.00
CA ALA A 154 5.11 0.62 6.48
C ALA A 154 4.96 2.02 5.84
N ALA A 155 4.66 2.08 4.54
CA ALA A 155 4.57 3.34 3.80
C ALA A 155 3.20 4.03 3.92
N ALA A 156 2.13 3.26 4.12
CA ALA A 156 0.75 3.72 4.15
C ALA A 156 -0.01 2.97 5.26
N PRO A 157 0.25 3.28 6.54
CA PRO A 157 -0.34 2.56 7.69
C PRO A 157 -1.87 2.72 7.79
N GLU A 158 -2.44 3.71 7.11
CA GLU A 158 -3.89 3.88 6.98
C GLU A 158 -4.57 2.91 6.00
N VAL A 159 -3.80 2.09 5.26
CA VAL A 159 -4.33 1.01 4.42
C VAL A 159 -4.89 -0.09 5.31
N THR A 160 -6.18 -0.39 5.17
CA THR A 160 -6.90 -1.36 6.00
C THR A 160 -6.99 -2.74 5.36
N ARG A 161 -6.84 -2.81 4.03
CA ARG A 161 -6.94 -4.05 3.27
C ARG A 161 -6.07 -3.99 2.02
N ILE A 162 -5.41 -5.10 1.72
CA ILE A 162 -4.67 -5.31 0.47
C ILE A 162 -5.34 -6.46 -0.28
N GLU A 163 -5.83 -6.18 -1.47
CA GLU A 163 -6.42 -7.16 -2.39
C GLU A 163 -5.43 -7.40 -3.53
N VAL A 164 -5.12 -8.67 -3.79
CA VAL A 164 -4.24 -9.06 -4.89
C VAL A 164 -5.10 -9.77 -5.92
N ASP A 165 -5.24 -9.15 -7.09
CA ASP A 165 -5.80 -9.81 -8.26
C ASP A 165 -4.74 -10.77 -8.80
N ASP A 166 -4.90 -12.05 -8.48
CA ASP A 166 -4.23 -13.10 -9.24
C ASP A 166 -4.80 -13.04 -10.65
N ALA A 167 -4.03 -12.49 -11.58
CA ALA A 167 -4.26 -12.73 -12.99
C ALA A 167 -4.05 -14.23 -13.23
N GLY A 168 -5.09 -15.03 -12.99
CA GLY A 168 -5.22 -16.33 -13.64
C GLY A 168 -4.99 -16.12 -15.14
N PRO A 169 -4.34 -17.07 -15.84
CA PRO A 169 -3.93 -16.86 -17.21
C PRO A 169 -5.11 -16.34 -18.01
N ALA A 170 -4.91 -15.23 -18.74
CA ALA A 170 -5.88 -14.75 -19.71
C ALA A 170 -6.42 -15.97 -20.47
N PRO A 171 -7.73 -16.17 -20.65
CA PRO A 171 -8.25 -17.35 -21.30
C PRO A 171 -7.67 -17.38 -22.71
N GLY A 172 -6.56 -18.10 -22.85
CA GLY A 172 -6.03 -18.57 -24.11
C GLY A 172 -7.22 -19.23 -24.76
N THR A 173 -7.62 -18.69 -25.90
CA THR A 173 -8.72 -19.19 -26.70
C THR A 173 -8.31 -20.60 -27.15
N LEU A 174 -8.53 -21.58 -26.27
CA LEU A 174 -8.59 -22.98 -26.64
C LEU A 174 -9.77 -23.03 -27.59
N ILE A 175 -9.45 -23.03 -28.89
CA ILE A 175 -10.45 -23.33 -29.91
C ILE A 175 -11.02 -24.69 -29.52
N PRO A 176 -12.30 -24.77 -29.10
CA PRO A 176 -12.84 -26.02 -28.66
C PRO A 176 -12.79 -26.98 -29.85
N VAL A 177 -12.38 -28.23 -29.62
CA VAL A 177 -12.22 -29.22 -30.70
C VAL A 177 -13.54 -29.40 -31.48
N SER A 178 -14.68 -29.10 -30.87
CA SER A 178 -15.98 -29.00 -31.55
C SER A 178 -16.00 -28.02 -32.72
N ALA A 179 -15.26 -26.90 -32.65
CA ALA A 179 -15.13 -25.94 -33.74
C ALA A 179 -14.27 -26.47 -34.91
N LEU A 180 -13.34 -27.41 -34.67
CA LEU A 180 -12.61 -28.12 -35.72
C LEU A 180 -13.52 -29.12 -36.46
N PHE A 181 -14.39 -29.81 -35.74
CA PHE A 181 -15.34 -30.77 -36.34
C PHE A 181 -16.42 -30.10 -37.21
N ALA A 182 -16.80 -28.86 -36.89
CA ALA A 182 -17.76 -28.09 -37.70
C ALA A 182 -17.27 -27.85 -39.14
N ARG A 183 -15.95 -27.80 -39.38
CA ARG A 183 -15.37 -27.65 -40.73
C ARG A 183 -15.20 -28.96 -41.50
N LEU A 184 -15.16 -30.10 -40.82
CA LEU A 184 -15.06 -31.41 -41.47
C LEU A 184 -16.44 -31.98 -41.87
N GLY A 185 -17.53 -31.45 -41.30
CA GLY A 185 -18.91 -31.89 -41.58
C GLY A 185 -19.54 -31.36 -42.87
N THR A 186 -18.94 -30.40 -43.58
CA THR A 186 -19.55 -29.75 -44.77
C THR A 186 -18.95 -30.20 -46.11
N ALA A 187 -18.37 -31.41 -46.17
CA ALA A 187 -17.82 -31.98 -47.42
C ALA A 187 -18.60 -33.21 -47.93
N ALA A 188 -19.77 -33.52 -47.39
CA ALA A 188 -20.59 -34.64 -47.84
C ALA A 188 -22.04 -34.20 -48.13
N GLY A 189 -22.27 -33.80 -49.38
CA GLY A 189 -23.61 -33.82 -49.99
C GLY A 189 -24.07 -32.52 -50.63
N ALA A 190 -23.91 -32.39 -51.95
CA ALA A 190 -24.97 -31.98 -52.88
C ALA A 190 -24.39 -31.84 -54.30
N GLY A 191 -24.73 -32.80 -55.17
CA GLY A 191 -24.59 -32.66 -56.62
C GLY A 191 -25.81 -32.01 -57.27
N GLY A 192 -25.64 -31.60 -58.54
CA GLY A 192 -26.66 -31.07 -59.45
C GLY A 192 -26.66 -29.54 -59.50
N THR A 193 -26.67 -28.83 -60.63
CA THR A 193 -27.05 -29.11 -62.03
C THR A 193 -26.44 -28.00 -62.90
N VAL A 194 -25.95 -28.32 -64.11
CA VAL A 194 -25.50 -27.31 -65.09
C VAL A 194 -26.58 -27.16 -66.15
N ALA A 195 -27.12 -25.94 -66.26
CA ALA A 195 -27.92 -25.49 -67.39
C ALA A 195 -27.16 -24.37 -68.09
N THR A 196 -26.67 -24.66 -69.30
CA THR A 196 -26.83 -23.90 -70.57
C THR A 196 -25.78 -24.40 -71.55
#